data_AF-A0A176ZDQ1-F1
#
_entry.id   AF-A0A176ZDQ1-F1
#
_cell.length_a   1.000
_cell.length_b   1.000
_cell.length_c   1.000
_cell.angle_alpha   90.00
_cell.angle_beta   90.00
_cell.angle_gamma   90.00
#
_symmetry.space_group_name_H-M   'P 1'
#
loop_
_entity.id
_entity.type
_entity.pdbx_description
1 polymer ?
#
loop_
_entity_poly.entity_id
_entity_poly.type
_entity_poly.pdbx_seq_one_letter_code
_entity_poly.pdbx_strand_id
1 'polypeptide(L)'
;MTEAVTSVWGGERVGVRLGPSGTFGSMSDSNPDALFGHAAARLNRFGLAYLHLIEPRIDGSKLRADGLPPVAAHQLRRVFKGPIIAAGGFERDSAEAIVESGDADLVAFGRHFAANPDLVERLRRNLTLSPHDRDTFYGGDERGYTDYPCHDDLAQVA
;
A
#
# COMPACT_ATOMS: atom_id res chain seq x y z
N MET A 1 2.68 -19.42 -11.33
CA MET A 1 2.10 -18.12 -11.72
C MET A 1 3.20 -17.10 -12.00
N THR A 2 4.01 -16.68 -11.01
CA THR A 2 5.11 -15.70 -11.21
C THR A 2 6.02 -16.04 -12.40
N GLU A 3 6.52 -17.28 -12.47
CA GLU A 3 7.36 -17.75 -13.59
C GLU A 3 6.71 -17.55 -14.97
N ALA A 4 5.42 -17.87 -15.08
CA ALA A 4 4.68 -17.72 -16.33
C ALA A 4 4.57 -16.25 -16.74
N VAL A 5 4.20 -15.35 -15.83
CA VAL A 5 4.07 -13.92 -16.15
C VAL A 5 5.42 -13.26 -16.43
N THR A 6 6.48 -13.65 -15.71
CA THR A 6 7.83 -13.13 -15.95
C THR A 6 8.42 -13.62 -17.27
N SER A 7 7.98 -14.78 -17.77
CA SER A 7 8.40 -15.27 -19.11
C SER A 7 7.87 -14.41 -20.26
N VAL A 8 6.80 -13.65 -20.02
CA VAL A 8 6.20 -12.74 -21.02
C VAL A 8 6.77 -11.33 -20.89
N TRP A 9 6.86 -10.81 -19.66
CA TRP A 9 7.13 -9.38 -19.41
C TRP A 9 8.52 -9.06 -18.91
N GLY A 10 9.32 -10.06 -18.53
CA GLY A 10 10.52 -9.85 -17.73
C GLY A 10 10.19 -9.63 -16.25
N GLY A 11 11.15 -9.92 -15.37
CA GLY A 11 10.98 -9.72 -13.93
C GLY A 11 10.81 -8.25 -13.55
N GLU A 12 11.57 -7.39 -14.22
CA GLU A 12 11.67 -5.96 -13.97
C GLU A 12 10.39 -5.17 -14.29
N ARG A 13 9.37 -5.82 -14.86
CA ARG A 13 8.04 -5.26 -15.11
C ARG A 13 6.92 -5.98 -14.37
N VAL A 14 7.24 -6.98 -13.55
CA VAL A 14 6.27 -7.77 -12.80
C VAL A 14 6.43 -7.49 -11.30
N GLY A 15 5.32 -7.10 -10.65
CA GLY A 15 5.21 -7.00 -9.21
C GLY A 15 4.39 -8.13 -8.60
N VAL A 16 4.59 -8.42 -7.33
CA VAL A 16 3.74 -9.33 -6.54
C VAL A 16 3.20 -8.59 -5.33
N ARG A 17 1.91 -8.74 -5.03
CA ARG A 17 1.27 -8.11 -3.87
C ARG A 17 0.86 -9.16 -2.83
N LEU A 18 1.30 -8.98 -1.58
CA LEU A 18 1.03 -9.90 -0.46
C LEU A 18 0.44 -9.13 0.72
N GLY A 19 -0.45 -9.80 1.48
CA GLY A 19 -0.99 -9.29 2.74
C GLY A 19 -0.73 -10.27 3.88
N PRO A 20 0.48 -10.26 4.48
CA PRO A 20 0.90 -11.30 5.42
C PRO A 20 -0.02 -11.49 6.63
N SER A 21 -0.65 -10.40 7.08
CA SER A 21 -1.53 -10.39 8.26
C SER A 21 -3.02 -10.26 7.90
N GLY A 22 -3.37 -10.46 6.62
CA GLY A 22 -4.74 -10.26 6.15
C GLY A 22 -5.67 -11.40 6.54
N THR A 23 -6.79 -11.07 7.20
CA THR A 23 -7.86 -12.03 7.57
C THR A 23 -9.12 -11.88 6.72
N PHE A 24 -9.09 -11.00 5.71
CA PHE A 24 -10.21 -10.77 4.80
C PHE A 24 -10.68 -12.07 4.14
N GLY A 25 -11.99 -12.23 3.96
CA GLY A 25 -12.54 -13.46 3.37
C GLY A 25 -12.33 -14.71 4.24
N SER A 26 -12.26 -14.55 5.57
CA SER A 26 -12.02 -15.64 6.53
C SER A 26 -10.66 -16.35 6.35
N MET A 27 -9.67 -15.63 5.80
CA MET A 27 -8.31 -16.16 5.65
C MET A 27 -7.60 -16.27 7.02
N SER A 28 -6.81 -17.33 7.17
CA SER A 28 -5.97 -17.58 8.35
C SER A 28 -4.80 -18.49 7.98
N ASP A 29 -3.67 -18.32 8.65
CA ASP A 29 -2.51 -19.21 8.58
C ASP A 29 -1.93 -19.39 9.99
N SER A 30 -1.38 -20.57 10.30
CA SER A 30 -0.87 -20.89 11.64
C SER A 30 0.51 -20.31 11.91
N ASN A 31 1.26 -19.93 10.87
CA ASN A 31 2.56 -19.29 10.98
C ASN A 31 2.85 -18.36 9.77
N PRO A 32 2.20 -17.18 9.72
CA PRO A 32 2.34 -16.26 8.60
C PRO A 32 3.79 -15.83 8.36
N ASP A 33 4.55 -15.58 9.42
CA ASP A 33 5.96 -15.16 9.31
C ASP A 33 6.80 -16.18 8.53
N ALA A 34 6.63 -17.48 8.83
CA ALA A 34 7.32 -18.54 8.10
C ALA A 34 6.87 -18.64 6.64
N LEU A 35 5.55 -18.58 6.39
CA LEU A 35 4.98 -18.68 5.05
C LEU A 35 5.42 -17.52 4.16
N PHE A 36 5.21 -16.29 4.61
CA PHE A 36 5.50 -15.09 3.82
C PHE A 36 7.00 -14.81 3.73
N GLY A 37 7.77 -15.16 4.77
CA GLY A 37 9.24 -15.15 4.69
C GLY A 37 9.76 -16.11 3.62
N HIS A 38 9.24 -17.35 3.59
CA HIS A 38 9.59 -18.30 2.54
C HIS A 38 9.19 -17.80 1.14
N ALA A 39 7.96 -17.31 0.99
CA ALA A 39 7.47 -16.77 -0.28
C ALA A 39 8.37 -15.63 -0.80
N ALA A 40 8.66 -14.62 0.04
CA ALA A 40 9.52 -13.50 -0.32
C ALA A 40 10.93 -13.95 -0.71
N ALA A 41 11.51 -14.92 0.01
CA ALA A 41 12.82 -15.49 -0.33
C ALA A 41 12.82 -16.14 -1.72
N ARG A 42 11.77 -16.90 -2.05
CA ARG A 42 11.64 -17.58 -3.35
C ARG A 42 11.41 -16.59 -4.49
N LEU A 43 10.75 -15.47 -4.24
CA LEU A 43 10.49 -14.44 -5.24
C LEU A 43 11.77 -13.72 -5.72
N ASN A 44 12.84 -13.69 -4.91
CA ASN A 44 14.11 -13.07 -5.29
C ASN A 44 14.70 -13.63 -6.60
N ARG A 45 14.44 -14.90 -6.94
CA ARG A 45 15.00 -15.53 -8.14
C ARG A 45 14.48 -14.93 -9.45
N PHE A 46 13.40 -14.16 -9.40
CA PHE A 46 12.73 -13.63 -10.59
C PHE A 46 13.16 -12.21 -10.95
N GLY A 47 13.95 -11.52 -10.12
CA GLY A 47 14.34 -10.13 -10.39
C GLY A 47 13.15 -9.19 -10.54
N LEU A 48 12.14 -9.32 -9.66
CA LEU A 48 10.88 -8.60 -9.76
C LEU A 48 11.05 -7.08 -9.67
N ALA A 49 10.17 -6.35 -10.35
CA ALA A 49 10.06 -4.89 -10.28
C ALA A 49 9.87 -4.42 -8.83
N TYR A 50 9.00 -5.11 -8.08
CA TYR A 50 8.76 -4.83 -6.67
C TYR A 50 8.01 -5.96 -5.96
N LEU A 51 8.10 -5.95 -4.63
CA LEU A 51 7.17 -6.61 -3.73
C LEU A 51 6.27 -5.57 -3.06
N HIS A 52 4.96 -5.70 -3.22
CA HIS A 52 3.97 -4.77 -2.64
C HIS A 52 3.31 -5.41 -1.42
N LEU A 53 3.51 -4.82 -0.25
CA LEU A 53 3.07 -5.36 1.03
C LEU A 53 1.91 -4.57 1.60
N ILE A 54 0.88 -5.28 2.03
CA ILE A 54 -0.23 -4.71 2.80
C ILE A 54 0.13 -4.86 4.27
N GLU A 55 0.35 -3.74 4.94
CA GLU A 55 0.57 -3.67 6.38
C GLU A 55 -0.67 -4.15 7.16
N PRO A 56 -0.47 -4.78 8.33
CA PRO A 56 -1.58 -5.22 9.17
C PRO A 56 -2.51 -4.06 9.51
N ARG A 57 -3.82 -4.29 9.35
CA ARG A 57 -4.88 -3.39 9.82
C ARG A 57 -5.44 -3.79 11.18
N ILE A 58 -4.92 -4.87 11.79
CA ILE A 58 -5.46 -5.47 13.01
C ILE A 58 -4.29 -5.83 13.93
N ASP A 59 -4.42 -5.52 15.22
CA ASP A 59 -3.54 -5.95 16.30
C ASP A 59 -4.39 -6.74 17.30
N GLY A 60 -4.28 -8.08 17.26
CA GLY A 60 -5.17 -8.98 17.98
C GLY A 60 -6.62 -8.85 17.50
N SER A 61 -7.51 -8.33 18.37
CA SER A 61 -8.93 -8.10 18.07
C SER A 61 -9.27 -6.63 17.75
N LYS A 62 -8.28 -5.74 17.73
CA LYS A 62 -8.49 -4.30 17.52
C LYS A 62 -8.06 -3.90 16.12
N LEU A 63 -8.83 -3.03 15.47
CA LEU A 63 -8.34 -2.29 14.32
C LEU A 63 -7.09 -1.51 14.74
N ARG A 64 -6.02 -1.65 13.97
CA ARG A 64 -4.83 -0.82 14.10
C ARG A 64 -5.21 0.60 13.71
N ALA A 65 -4.85 1.54 14.56
CA ALA A 65 -4.92 2.95 14.21
C ALA A 65 -4.02 3.20 12.99
N ASP A 66 -4.43 4.11 12.11
CA ASP A 66 -3.59 4.61 11.04
C ASP A 66 -2.30 5.22 11.65
N GLY A 67 -1.15 5.07 10.97
CA GLY A 67 0.15 5.57 11.45
C GLY A 67 0.92 4.71 12.46
N LEU A 68 0.50 3.48 12.77
CA LEU A 68 1.31 2.54 13.56
C LEU A 68 2.54 2.04 12.79
N PRO A 69 3.63 1.62 13.50
CA PRO A 69 4.84 1.14 12.84
C PRO A 69 4.57 -0.03 11.88
N PRO A 70 5.26 -0.06 10.73
CA PRO A 70 5.15 -1.13 9.76
C PRO A 70 5.73 -2.43 10.35
N VAL A 71 5.06 -3.53 10.07
CA VAL A 71 5.46 -4.87 10.52
C VAL A 71 5.85 -5.72 9.31
N ALA A 72 5.02 -5.73 8.27
CA ALA A 72 5.23 -6.60 7.12
C ALA A 72 6.45 -6.16 6.30
N ALA A 73 6.55 -4.87 5.98
CA ALA A 73 7.70 -4.31 5.27
C ALA A 73 9.00 -4.52 6.06
N HIS A 74 9.02 -4.17 7.35
CA HIS A 74 10.19 -4.34 8.21
C HIS A 74 10.68 -5.81 8.26
N GLN A 75 9.77 -6.76 8.46
CA GLN A 75 10.11 -8.18 8.48
C GLN A 75 10.64 -8.66 7.12
N LEU A 76 9.94 -8.34 6.03
CA LEU A 76 10.24 -8.89 4.70
C LEU A 76 11.38 -8.17 4.00
N ARG A 77 11.71 -6.93 4.37
CA ARG A 77 12.92 -6.18 3.91
C ARG A 77 14.21 -6.95 4.18
N ARG A 78 14.26 -7.72 5.27
CA ARG A 78 15.43 -8.56 5.63
C ARG A 78 15.66 -9.69 4.61
N VAL A 79 14.61 -10.13 3.94
CA VAL A 79 14.60 -11.33 3.10
C VAL A 79 14.53 -11.00 1.61
N PHE A 80 13.62 -10.11 1.20
CA PHE A 80 13.48 -9.67 -0.19
C PHE A 80 14.57 -8.65 -0.55
N LYS A 81 15.17 -8.78 -1.74
CA LYS A 81 16.32 -7.99 -2.16
C LYS A 81 15.99 -6.89 -3.17
N GLY A 82 14.81 -6.94 -3.79
CA GLY A 82 14.33 -5.90 -4.70
C GLY A 82 13.61 -4.75 -3.98
N PRO A 83 12.96 -3.87 -4.76
CA PRO A 83 12.15 -2.76 -4.26
C PRO A 83 10.90 -3.22 -3.49
N ILE A 84 10.58 -2.55 -2.40
CA ILE A 84 9.39 -2.79 -1.58
C ILE A 84 8.45 -1.59 -1.64
N ILE A 85 7.17 -1.86 -1.93
CA ILE A 85 6.07 -0.91 -1.79
C ILE A 85 5.28 -1.25 -0.54
N ALA A 86 5.25 -0.38 0.47
CA ALA A 86 4.39 -0.54 1.64
C ALA A 86 3.02 0.11 1.41
N ALA A 87 1.96 -0.49 1.92
CA ALA A 87 0.60 0.03 1.79
C ALA A 87 -0.25 -0.29 3.02
N GLY A 88 -1.15 0.62 3.38
CA GLY A 88 -2.14 0.40 4.44
C GLY A 88 -2.02 1.40 5.58
N GLY A 89 -2.96 2.33 5.64
CA GLY A 89 -3.07 3.27 6.77
C GLY A 89 -1.95 4.31 6.86
N PHE A 90 -1.15 4.49 5.80
CA PHE A 90 -0.13 5.53 5.76
C PHE A 90 -0.76 6.91 5.60
N GLU A 91 -0.28 7.83 6.44
CA GLU A 91 -0.34 9.27 6.33
C GLU A 91 1.02 9.84 5.89
N ARG A 92 1.08 11.13 5.55
CA ARG A 92 2.29 11.83 5.08
C ARG A 92 3.53 11.46 5.92
N ASP A 93 3.47 11.71 7.23
CA ASP A 93 4.63 11.59 8.11
C ASP A 93 5.03 10.11 8.30
N SER A 94 4.06 9.20 8.38
CA SER A 94 4.34 7.76 8.46
C SER A 94 4.92 7.19 7.17
N ALA A 95 4.56 7.78 6.02
CA ALA A 95 5.11 7.39 4.72
C ALA A 95 6.54 7.91 4.52
N GLU A 96 6.82 9.13 4.99
CA GLU A 96 8.17 9.68 5.04
C GLU A 96 9.06 8.81 5.95
N ALA A 97 8.59 8.50 7.16
CA ALA A 97 9.35 7.72 8.14
C ALA A 97 9.74 6.31 7.66
N ILE A 98 8.86 5.58 6.97
CA ILE A 98 9.18 4.21 6.50
C ILE A 98 10.18 4.20 5.33
N VAL A 99 10.17 5.25 4.51
CA VAL A 99 11.15 5.41 3.43
C VAL A 99 12.50 5.81 4.03
N GLU A 100 12.52 6.75 4.99
CA GLU A 100 13.73 7.16 5.69
C GLU A 100 14.38 6.04 6.50
N SER A 101 13.58 5.15 7.10
CA SER A 101 14.10 3.98 7.83
C SER A 101 14.71 2.91 6.90
N GLY A 102 14.39 2.96 5.60
CA GLY A 102 14.79 1.95 4.61
C GLY A 102 13.99 0.65 4.68
N ASP A 103 12.89 0.61 5.44
CA ASP A 103 12.02 -0.56 5.52
C ASP A 103 11.20 -0.75 4.22
N ALA A 104 10.88 0.34 3.52
CA ALA A 104 10.26 0.33 2.20
C ALA A 104 10.92 1.37 1.27
N ASP A 105 10.88 1.11 -0.03
CA ASP A 105 11.40 2.03 -1.04
C ASP A 105 10.32 3.00 -1.55
N LEU A 106 9.06 2.58 -1.46
CA LEU A 106 7.87 3.29 -1.95
C LEU A 106 6.69 3.09 -1.00
N VAL A 107 5.73 4.01 -1.03
CA VAL A 107 4.46 3.91 -0.29
C VAL A 107 3.27 4.07 -1.23
N ALA A 108 2.29 3.17 -1.11
CA ALA A 108 1.04 3.24 -1.86
C ALA A 108 -0.13 3.71 -0.98
N PHE A 109 -0.85 4.71 -1.49
CA PHE A 109 -2.05 5.26 -0.87
C PHE A 109 -3.30 4.83 -1.64
N GLY A 110 -4.32 4.34 -0.93
CA GLY A 110 -5.59 3.91 -1.52
C GLY A 110 -6.70 4.93 -1.29
N ARG A 111 -7.27 4.93 -0.08
CA ARG A 111 -8.39 5.80 0.32
C ARG A 111 -8.11 7.28 0.05
N HIS A 112 -6.91 7.75 0.38
CA HIS A 112 -6.52 9.13 0.12
C HIS A 112 -6.50 9.44 -1.37
N PHE A 113 -5.98 8.54 -2.22
CA PHE A 113 -5.97 8.76 -3.67
C PHE A 113 -7.37 8.75 -4.28
N ALA A 114 -8.31 7.97 -3.71
CA ALA A 114 -9.69 7.94 -4.18
C ALA A 114 -10.40 9.30 -4.03
N ALA A 115 -10.09 10.05 -2.96
CA ALA A 115 -10.72 11.35 -2.67
C ALA A 115 -9.86 12.57 -3.04
N ASN A 116 -8.62 12.35 -3.45
CA ASN A 116 -7.64 13.41 -3.73
C ASN A 116 -6.92 13.08 -5.04
N PRO A 117 -7.44 13.51 -6.21
CA PRO A 117 -6.79 13.25 -7.50
C PRO A 117 -5.38 13.85 -7.59
N ASP A 118 -5.14 14.91 -6.82
CA ASP A 118 -3.89 15.66 -6.68
C ASP A 118 -3.10 15.28 -5.40
N LEU A 119 -3.32 14.07 -4.84
CA LEU A 119 -2.76 13.64 -3.55
C LEU A 119 -1.26 13.92 -3.42
N VAL A 120 -0.47 13.63 -4.47
CA VAL A 120 0.99 13.82 -4.45
C VAL A 120 1.36 15.27 -4.16
N GLU A 121 0.65 16.21 -4.79
CA GLU A 121 0.90 17.64 -4.60
C GLU A 121 0.46 18.10 -3.21
N ARG A 122 -0.67 17.56 -2.71
CA ARG A 122 -1.13 17.83 -1.34
C ARG A 122 -0.12 17.35 -0.31
N LEU A 123 0.40 16.13 -0.44
CA LEU A 123 1.42 15.60 0.47
C LEU A 123 2.71 16.44 0.40
N ARG A 124 3.14 16.83 -0.81
CA ARG A 124 4.34 17.65 -1.03
C ARG A 124 4.26 19.02 -0.37
N ARG A 125 3.10 19.69 -0.49
CA ARG A 125 2.84 21.03 0.07
C ARG A 125 2.26 21.01 1.49
N ASN A 126 2.05 19.83 2.06
CA ASN A 126 1.36 19.63 3.34
C ASN A 126 -0.03 20.30 3.39
N LEU A 127 -0.82 20.10 2.33
CA LEU A 127 -2.18 20.63 2.19
C LEU A 127 -3.20 19.67 2.80
N THR A 128 -4.35 20.21 3.18
CA THR A 128 -5.48 19.42 3.71
C THR A 128 -5.98 18.42 2.68
N LEU A 129 -6.12 17.16 3.12
CA LEU A 129 -6.72 16.10 2.32
C LEU A 129 -8.24 16.17 2.41
N SER A 130 -8.90 16.02 1.26
CA SER A 130 -10.34 15.82 1.19
C SER A 130 -10.72 14.52 1.92
N PRO A 131 -11.80 14.52 2.72
CA PRO A 131 -12.30 13.30 3.33
C PRO A 131 -12.80 12.34 2.23
N HIS A 132 -12.60 11.04 2.44
CA HIS A 132 -13.14 10.01 1.55
C HIS A 132 -14.51 9.55 2.04
N ASP A 133 -15.45 9.41 1.11
CA ASP A 133 -16.75 8.78 1.35
C ASP A 133 -16.65 7.26 1.09
N ARG A 134 -16.98 6.45 2.09
CA ARG A 134 -16.91 4.99 1.99
C ARG A 134 -18.13 4.40 1.30
N ASP A 135 -19.26 5.11 1.31
CA ASP A 135 -20.52 4.61 0.76
C ASP A 135 -20.49 4.62 -0.78
N THR A 136 -19.58 5.39 -1.37
CA THR A 136 -19.40 5.50 -2.82
C THR A 136 -18.24 4.66 -3.38
N PHE A 137 -17.56 3.85 -2.57
CA PHE A 137 -16.39 3.08 -3.04
C PHE A 137 -16.72 1.99 -4.07
N TYR A 138 -17.96 1.49 -4.09
CA TYR A 138 -18.35 0.37 -4.94
C TYR A 138 -19.70 0.64 -5.62
N GLY A 139 -19.75 0.51 -6.95
CA GLY A 139 -20.95 0.80 -7.74
C GLY A 139 -21.16 2.29 -7.95
N GLY A 140 -22.40 2.69 -8.27
CA GLY A 140 -22.78 4.11 -8.39
C GLY A 140 -22.52 4.73 -9.77
N ASP A 141 -22.28 6.04 -9.76
CA ASP A 141 -22.10 6.93 -10.90
C ASP A 141 -20.84 7.81 -10.69
N GLU A 142 -20.80 9.05 -11.17
CA GLU A 142 -19.67 9.97 -10.99
C GLU A 142 -19.42 10.39 -9.53
N ARG A 143 -20.43 10.27 -8.67
CA ARG A 143 -20.41 10.79 -7.29
C ARG A 143 -19.48 9.99 -6.38
N GLY A 144 -18.54 10.68 -5.76
CA GLY A 144 -17.47 10.07 -4.96
C GLY A 144 -16.51 9.21 -5.80
N TYR A 145 -16.37 9.51 -7.10
CA TYR A 145 -15.45 8.83 -8.02
C TYR A 145 -14.63 9.82 -8.86
N THR A 146 -15.28 10.63 -9.70
CA THR A 146 -14.61 11.61 -10.58
C THR A 146 -14.91 13.06 -10.22
N ASP A 147 -15.74 13.30 -9.22
CA ASP A 147 -16.21 14.62 -8.78
C ASP A 147 -15.45 15.18 -7.57
N TYR A 148 -14.43 14.48 -7.06
CA TYR A 148 -13.53 15.04 -6.05
C TYR A 148 -12.67 16.17 -6.66
N PRO A 149 -12.69 17.38 -6.07
CA PRO A 149 -11.97 18.53 -6.62
C PRO A 149 -10.48 18.48 -6.31
N CYS A 150 -9.66 19.07 -7.19
CA CYS A 150 -8.27 19.38 -6.86
C CYS A 150 -8.22 20.51 -5.81
N HIS A 151 -7.14 20.61 -5.05
CA HIS A 151 -7.01 21.64 -4.02
C HIS A 151 -7.08 23.06 -4.59
N ASP A 152 -6.44 23.28 -5.74
CA ASP A 152 -6.42 24.60 -6.38
C ASP A 152 -7.81 25.01 -6.92
N ASP A 153 -8.70 24.05 -7.23
CA ASP A 153 -10.09 24.35 -7.61
C ASP A 153 -10.90 24.83 -6.41
N LEU A 154 -10.68 24.23 -5.23
CA LEU A 154 -11.31 24.66 -3.97
C LEU A 154 -10.89 26.08 -3.58
N ALA A 155 -9.62 26.45 -3.83
CA ALA A 155 -9.09 27.76 -3.50
C ALA A 155 -9.63 28.89 -4.39
N GLN A 156 -10.13 28.59 -5.59
CA GLN A 156 -10.71 29.59 -6.50
C GLN A 156 -12.17 29.92 -6.18
N VAL A 157 -12.84 29.09 -5.38
CA VAL A 157 -14.26 29.23 -5.03
C VAL A 157 -14.44 29.80 -3.60
N ALA A 158 -13.35 29.93 -2.84
CA ALA A 158 -13.30 30.47 -1.47
C ALA A 158 -12.94 31.96 -1.45
#